data_AF-A0A7J8W391-F1
#
_entry.id   AF-A0A7J8W391-F1
#
_cell.length_a   1.000
_cell.length_b   1.000
_cell.length_c   1.000
_cell.angle_alpha   90.00
_cell.angle_beta   90.00
_cell.angle_gamma   90.00
#
_symmetry.space_group_name_H-M   'P 1'
#
loop_
_entity.id
_entity.type
_entity.pdbx_description
1 polymer ?
#
loop_
_entity_poly.entity_id
_entity_poly.type
_entity_poly.pdbx_seq_one_letter_code
_entity_poly.pdbx_strand_id
1 'polypeptide(L)'
;IASTAVCPVCQLDIESGAHAFWDCGVTRIINSSNVCILVLLTTWALWHAQNKFYHEGVRQMSNEIVIFILSYMQELEALGVCCSVDLAGSDISWDPPCSYCKE
;
A
#
# COMPACT_ATOMS: atom_id res chain seq x y z
N ILE A 1 -3.58 33.95 -14.06
CA ILE A 1 -2.26 33.44 -13.63
C ILE A 1 -2.52 32.01 -13.17
N ALA A 2 -2.12 31.02 -13.96
CA ALA A 2 -2.32 29.62 -13.59
C ALA A 2 -1.31 29.28 -12.48
N SER A 3 -1.80 28.95 -11.29
CA SER A 3 -0.96 28.42 -10.22
C SER A 3 -0.50 27.03 -10.65
N THR A 4 0.72 26.91 -11.16
CA THR A 4 1.37 25.61 -11.31
C THR A 4 1.66 25.12 -9.90
N ALA A 5 0.75 24.31 -9.36
CA ALA A 5 0.92 23.74 -8.04
C ALA A 5 2.25 22.98 -8.02
N VAL A 6 3.04 23.23 -6.98
CA VAL A 6 4.36 22.63 -6.79
C VAL A 6 4.16 21.46 -5.84
N CYS A 7 4.85 20.35 -6.09
CA CYS A 7 4.71 19.15 -5.29
C CYS A 7 4.91 19.46 -3.80
N PRO A 8 3.95 19.14 -2.91
CA PRO A 8 4.06 19.46 -1.49
C PRO A 8 5.15 18.64 -0.77
N VAL A 9 5.61 17.56 -1.39
CA VAL A 9 6.59 16.62 -0.82
C VAL A 9 8.02 17.11 -1.04
N CYS A 10 8.40 17.41 -2.29
CA CYS A 10 9.75 17.85 -2.62
C CYS A 10 9.88 19.37 -2.75
N GLN A 11 8.78 20.09 -2.97
CA GLN A 11 8.72 21.53 -3.25
C GLN A 11 9.59 21.99 -4.43
N LEU A 12 10.00 21.08 -5.30
CA LEU A 12 10.96 21.32 -6.38
C LEU A 12 10.30 21.27 -7.76
N ASP A 13 9.50 20.24 -8.03
CA ASP A 13 8.86 20.03 -9.33
C ASP A 13 7.35 20.27 -9.29
N ILE A 14 6.76 20.33 -10.48
CA ILE A 14 5.31 20.50 -10.67
C ILE A 14 4.56 19.32 -10.06
N GLU A 15 3.51 19.62 -9.30
CA GLU A 15 2.60 18.62 -8.76
C GLU A 15 1.91 17.87 -9.90
N SER A 16 2.23 16.58 -10.00
CA SER A 16 1.52 15.62 -10.83
C SER A 16 1.46 14.30 -10.08
N GLY A 17 0.46 13.47 -10.36
CA GLY A 17 0.40 12.12 -9.79
C GLY A 17 1.66 11.32 -10.15
N ALA A 18 2.13 11.44 -11.38
CA ALA A 18 3.37 10.79 -11.81
C ALA A 18 4.57 11.22 -10.97
N HIS A 19 4.74 12.53 -10.75
CA HIS A 19 5.82 13.04 -9.91
C HIS A 19 5.65 12.65 -8.44
N ALA A 20 4.47 12.83 -7.84
CA ALA A 20 4.24 12.54 -6.43
C ALA A 20 4.49 11.07 -6.07
N PHE A 21 4.12 10.14 -6.95
CA PHE A 21 4.24 8.70 -6.70
C PHE A 21 5.54 8.07 -7.23
N TRP A 22 6.07 8.52 -8.37
CA TRP A 22 7.17 7.81 -9.07
C TRP A 22 8.46 8.61 -9.16
N ASP A 23 8.39 9.88 -9.56
CA ASP A 23 9.59 10.66 -9.91
C ASP A 23 10.14 11.50 -8.74
N CYS A 24 9.32 11.79 -7.73
CA CYS A 24 9.71 12.58 -6.58
C CYS A 24 10.81 11.84 -5.80
N GLY A 25 11.99 12.45 -5.69
CA GLY A 25 13.14 11.86 -5.02
C GLY A 25 12.84 11.41 -3.58
N VAL A 26 11.94 12.11 -2.88
CA VAL A 26 11.49 11.75 -1.52
C VAL A 26 10.64 10.47 -1.56
N THR A 27 9.66 10.39 -2.44
CA THR A 27 8.79 9.21 -2.56
C THR A 27 9.52 8.01 -3.17
N ARG A 28 10.52 8.26 -4.03
CA ARG A 28 11.41 7.23 -4.57
C ARG A 28 12.27 6.57 -3.49
N ILE A 29 12.70 7.33 -2.46
CA ILE A 29 13.39 6.76 -1.29
C ILE A 29 12.46 5.83 -0.50
N ILE A 30 11.18 6.22 -0.36
CA ILE A 30 10.15 5.37 0.26
C ILE A 30 9.96 4.08 -0.59
N ASN A 31 9.92 4.21 -1.92
CA ASN A 31 9.82 3.10 -2.87
C ASN A 31 11.04 2.14 -2.87
N SER A 32 12.16 2.57 -2.30
CA SER A 32 13.40 1.78 -2.27
C SER A 32 13.66 1.01 -0.96
N SER A 33 12.74 1.04 0.02
CA SER A 33 13.02 0.53 1.36
C SER A 33 11.85 -0.16 2.05
N ASN A 34 12.15 -0.91 3.13
CA ASN A 34 11.23 -1.60 4.04
C ASN A 34 10.00 -0.77 4.48
N VAL A 35 10.04 0.55 4.34
CA VAL A 35 8.92 1.48 4.57
C VAL A 35 7.76 1.20 3.60
N CYS A 36 8.02 0.93 2.32
CA CYS A 36 6.98 0.59 1.36
C CYS A 36 6.26 -0.72 1.72
N ILE A 37 7.02 -1.73 2.14
CA ILE A 37 6.47 -3.00 2.60
C ILE A 37 5.61 -2.77 3.84
N LEU A 38 6.10 -2.00 4.81
CA LEU A 38 5.34 -1.69 6.02
C LEU A 38 4.00 -0.99 5.69
N VAL A 39 4.02 0.01 4.81
CA VAL A 39 2.81 0.72 4.39
C VAL A 39 1.84 -0.23 3.69
N LEU A 40 2.31 -1.00 2.70
CA LEU A 40 1.47 -1.96 1.96
C LEU A 40 0.86 -3.01 2.89
N LEU A 41 1.65 -3.63 3.75
CA LEU A 41 1.18 -4.64 4.70
C LEU A 41 0.21 -4.06 5.72
N THR A 42 0.46 -2.83 6.21
CA THR A 42 -0.45 -2.18 7.16
C THR A 42 -1.78 -1.86 6.50
N THR A 43 -1.76 -1.29 5.29
CA THR A 43 -2.99 -1.00 4.53
C THR A 43 -3.76 -2.27 4.23
N TRP A 44 -3.09 -3.33 3.81
CA TRP A 44 -3.70 -4.63 3.53
C TRP A 44 -4.29 -5.27 4.81
N ALA A 45 -3.54 -5.28 5.92
CA ALA A 45 -3.98 -5.88 7.18
C ALA A 45 -5.20 -5.16 7.77
N LEU A 46 -5.25 -3.82 7.65
CA LEU A 46 -6.40 -3.03 8.05
C LEU A 46 -7.63 -3.32 7.17
N TRP A 47 -7.44 -3.37 5.85
CA TRP A 47 -8.52 -3.74 4.92
C TRP A 47 -9.06 -5.14 5.23
N HIS A 48 -8.17 -6.12 5.45
CA HIS A 48 -8.55 -7.49 5.82
C HIS A 48 -9.32 -7.52 7.14
N ALA A 49 -8.85 -6.83 8.19
CA ALA A 49 -9.53 -6.78 9.47
C ALA A 49 -10.93 -6.16 9.38
N GLN A 50 -11.09 -5.13 8.55
CA GLN A 50 -12.41 -4.55 8.28
C GLN A 50 -13.32 -5.56 7.57
N ASN A 51 -12.88 -6.17 6.47
CA ASN A 51 -13.70 -7.14 5.73
C ASN A 51 -14.07 -8.35 6.57
N LYS A 52 -13.14 -8.85 7.38
CA LYS A 52 -13.40 -9.95 8.30
C LYS A 52 -14.47 -9.60 9.32
N PHE A 53 -14.47 -8.37 9.83
CA PHE A 53 -15.54 -7.90 10.71
C PHE A 53 -16.89 -7.79 9.97
N TYR A 54 -16.90 -7.23 8.75
CA TYR A 54 -18.14 -7.06 7.98
C TYR A 54 -18.76 -8.39 7.52
N HIS A 55 -17.95 -9.37 7.12
CA HIS A 55 -18.43 -10.61 6.52
C HIS A 55 -18.54 -11.76 7.50
N GLU A 56 -17.66 -11.85 8.49
CA GLU A 56 -17.63 -12.95 9.46
C GLU A 56 -18.11 -12.50 10.85
N GLY A 57 -18.29 -11.19 11.08
CA GLY A 57 -18.61 -10.64 12.41
C GLY A 57 -17.45 -10.70 13.39
N VAL A 58 -16.25 -11.07 12.94
CA VAL A 58 -15.08 -11.28 13.79
C VAL A 58 -14.26 -10.00 13.87
N ARG A 59 -14.16 -9.43 15.08
CA ARG A 59 -13.34 -8.26 15.36
C ARG A 59 -11.92 -8.68 15.70
N GLN A 60 -10.95 -8.24 14.89
CA GLN A 60 -9.53 -8.40 15.22
C GLN A 60 -9.07 -7.28 16.15
N MET A 61 -8.28 -7.65 17.16
CA MET A 61 -7.68 -6.69 18.09
C MET A 61 -6.44 -6.05 17.47
N SER A 62 -6.13 -4.83 17.89
CA SER A 62 -4.98 -4.07 17.35
C SER A 62 -3.65 -4.80 17.55
N ASN A 63 -3.46 -5.47 18.69
CA ASN A 63 -2.26 -6.26 18.96
C ASN A 63 -2.15 -7.48 18.03
N GLU A 64 -3.26 -8.13 17.67
CA GLU A 64 -3.25 -9.26 16.72
C GLU A 64 -2.85 -8.80 15.32
N ILE A 65 -3.36 -7.65 14.89
CA ILE A 65 -3.01 -7.04 13.60
C ILE A 65 -1.52 -6.67 13.58
N VAL A 66 -1.00 -6.07 14.66
CA VAL A 66 0.43 -5.70 14.75
C VAL A 66 1.32 -6.94 14.75
N ILE A 67 0.97 -7.99 15.52
CA ILE A 67 1.72 -9.25 15.52
C ILE A 67 1.73 -9.85 14.11
N PHE A 68 0.58 -9.88 13.44
CA PHE A 68 0.48 -10.36 12.07
C PHE A 68 1.42 -9.59 11.13
N ILE A 69 1.39 -8.26 11.15
CA ILE A 69 2.25 -7.42 10.29
C ILE A 69 3.74 -7.72 10.56
N LEU A 70 4.15 -7.74 11.83
CA LEU A 70 5.55 -7.95 12.21
C LEU A 70 6.04 -9.37 11.84
N SER A 71 5.23 -10.40 12.10
CA SER A 71 5.56 -11.77 11.72
C SER A 71 5.66 -11.92 10.20
N TYR A 72 4.71 -11.33 9.46
CA TYR A 72 4.72 -11.41 8.00
C TYR A 72 5.91 -10.66 7.38
N MET A 73 6.32 -9.53 7.96
CA MET A 73 7.56 -8.83 7.56
C MET A 73 8.79 -9.71 7.73
N GLN A 74 8.92 -10.42 8.86
CA GLN A 74 10.03 -11.34 9.09
C GLN A 74 10.04 -12.50 8.08
N GLU A 75 8.87 -13.02 7.72
CA GLU A 75 8.76 -14.05 6.67
C GLU A 75 9.18 -13.52 5.30
N LEU A 76 8.78 -12.30 4.93
CA LEU A 76 9.20 -11.68 3.68
C LEU A 76 10.71 -11.42 3.62
N GLU A 77 11.30 -10.98 4.73
CA GLU A 77 12.75 -10.82 4.86
C GLU A 77 13.47 -12.17 4.71
N ALA A 78 12.96 -13.23 5.34
CA ALA A 78 13.52 -14.58 5.23
C ALA A 78 13.44 -15.12 3.79
N LEU A 79 12.43 -14.71 3.01
CA LEU A 79 12.27 -15.06 1.60
C LEU A 79 13.08 -14.15 0.66
N GLY A 80 13.77 -13.13 1.18
CA GLY A 80 14.54 -12.19 0.37
C GLY A 80 13.66 -11.35 -0.58
N VAL A 81 12.39 -11.15 -0.23
CA VAL A 81 11.45 -10.38 -1.07
C VAL A 81 11.77 -8.90 -0.95
N CYS A 82 12.39 -8.34 -1.99
CA CYS A 82 12.55 -6.90 -2.14
C CYS A 82 11.29 -6.31 -2.80
N CYS A 83 10.73 -5.24 -2.21
CA CYS A 83 9.68 -4.46 -2.87
C CYS A 83 10.30 -3.75 -4.09
N SER A 84 10.13 -4.35 -5.26
CA SER A 84 10.28 -3.66 -6.55
C SER A 84 8.87 -3.56 -7.12
N VAL A 85 8.13 -2.58 -6.63
CA VAL A 85 6.77 -2.37 -7.12
C VAL A 85 6.86 -1.60 -8.44
N ASP A 86 7.02 -2.34 -9.54
CA ASP A 86 6.77 -1.80 -10.88
C ASP A 86 5.25 -1.70 -11.07
N LEU A 87 4.67 -0.66 -10.47
CA LEU A 87 3.28 -0.24 -10.72
C LEU A 87 3.14 0.48 -12.08
N ALA A 88 4.23 0.56 -12.85
CA ALA A 88 4.24 1.05 -14.21
C ALA A 88 3.61 0.01 -15.15
N GLY A 89 2.29 0.07 -15.32
CA GLY A 89 1.65 -0.33 -16.57
C GLY A 89 0.91 -1.66 -16.62
N SER A 90 0.71 -2.34 -15.49
CA SER A 90 -0.19 -3.50 -15.47
C SER A 90 -1.59 -3.04 -15.09
N ASP A 91 -2.49 -3.03 -16.06
CA ASP A 91 -3.93 -2.78 -15.89
C ASP A 91 -4.57 -3.99 -15.18
N ILE A 92 -4.17 -4.22 -13.93
CA ILE A 92 -4.65 -5.34 -13.12
C ILE A 92 -5.98 -4.90 -12.52
N SER A 93 -7.05 -5.21 -13.24
CA SER A 93 -8.40 -5.16 -12.69
C SER A 93 -8.50 -6.22 -11.60
N TRP A 94 -8.67 -5.78 -10.35
CA TRP A 94 -9.03 -6.69 -9.27
C TRP A 94 -10.52 -7.02 -9.40
N ASP A 95 -10.83 -8.29 -9.63
CA ASP A 95 -12.20 -8.80 -9.59
C ASP A 95 -12.47 -9.46 -8.22
N PRO A 96 -13.56 -9.10 -7.53
CA PRO A 96 -13.92 -9.73 -6.27
C PRO A 96 -14.26 -11.22 -6.48
N PRO A 97 -13.92 -12.10 -5.53
CA PRO A 97 -14.38 -13.49 -5.53
C PRO A 97 -15.92 -13.56 -5.60
N CYS A 98 -16.44 -14.48 -6.41
CA CYS A 98 -17.87 -14.63 -6.77
C CYS A 98 -18.85 -14.88 -5.59
N SER A 99 -18.37 -14.93 -4.34
CA SER A 99 -19.21 -15.06 -3.13
C SER A 99 -20.05 -13.82 -2.79
N TYR A 100 -19.87 -12.71 -3.52
CA TYR A 100 -20.55 -11.43 -3.27
C TYR A 100 -21.63 -11.04 -4.29
N CYS A 101 -21.86 -11.86 -5.32
CA CYS A 101 -23.00 -11.68 -6.20
C CYS A 101 -24.28 -12.14 -5.48
N LYS A 102 -24.89 -11.26 -4.69
CA LYS A 102 -26.31 -11.42 -4.34
C LYS A 102 -27.15 -11.05 -5.56
N GLU A 103 -27.93 -12.02 -6.02
CA GLU A 103 -29.00 -11.89 -7.03
C GLU A 103 -30.00 -10.78 -6.67
#